data_AF-A0A316KFZ7-F1
#
_entry.id   AF-A0A316KFZ7-F1
#
_cell.length_a   1.000
_cell.length_b   1.000
_cell.length_c   1.000
_cell.angle_alpha   90.00
_cell.angle_beta   90.00
_cell.angle_gamma   90.00
#
_symmetry.space_group_name_H-M   'P 1'
#
loop_
_entity.id
_entity.type
_entity.pdbx_description
1 polymer ?
#
loop_
_entity_poly.entity_id
_entity_poly.type
_entity_poly.pdbx_seq_one_letter_code
_entity_poly.pdbx_strand_id
1 'polypeptide(L)'
;MSITHLVTHSGGFHADELLSSVILTRLFPDAALIRSREAAWITPGAGKVIYDVGSVYDADALIFDHHQRPNPLRGDGRPYSSFGLIWHHFGHEYLRALAVPEADIETIHDNFDQSFV
;
A
#
# COMPACT_ATOMS: atom_id res chain seq x y z
N MET A 1 10.77 13.11 0.60
CA MET A 1 10.68 13.09 -0.88
C MET A 1 9.22 13.22 -1.25
N SER A 2 8.88 13.90 -2.35
CA SER A 2 7.47 13.97 -2.82
C SER A 2 7.13 12.71 -3.62
N ILE A 3 6.03 12.05 -3.28
CA ILE A 3 5.48 10.93 -4.07
C ILE A 3 4.77 11.52 -5.29
N THR A 4 5.13 11.02 -6.46
CA THR A 4 4.66 11.50 -7.76
C THR A 4 3.99 10.40 -8.58
N HIS A 5 4.24 9.13 -8.27
CA HIS A 5 3.67 8.00 -8.99
C HIS A 5 3.23 6.90 -8.03
N LEU A 6 2.03 6.38 -8.26
CA LEU A 6 1.47 5.20 -7.62
C LEU A 6 1.40 4.11 -8.69
N VAL A 7 2.21 3.06 -8.55
CA VAL A 7 2.41 2.05 -9.60
C VAL A 7 1.82 0.71 -9.14
N THR A 8 0.89 0.17 -9.92
CA THR A 8 0.30 -1.14 -9.66
C THR A 8 0.13 -1.97 -10.93
N HIS A 9 -0.37 -3.20 -10.82
CA HIS A 9 -0.49 -4.09 -11.96
C HIS A 9 -1.46 -3.58 -13.05
N SER A 10 -1.22 -3.97 -14.30
CA SER A 10 -2.13 -3.74 -15.43
C SER A 10 -3.20 -4.82 -15.62
N GLY A 11 -3.39 -5.71 -14.64
CA GLY A 11 -4.45 -6.72 -14.64
C GLY A 11 -5.86 -6.14 -14.51
N GLY A 12 -6.86 -7.03 -14.49
CA GLY A 12 -8.25 -6.67 -14.25
C GLY A 12 -8.49 -6.06 -12.85
N PHE A 13 -9.74 -5.75 -12.55
CA PHE A 13 -10.14 -5.28 -11.22
C PHE A 13 -9.79 -6.32 -10.15
N HIS A 14 -9.14 -5.87 -9.08
CA HIS A 14 -8.88 -6.66 -7.89
C HIS A 14 -9.33 -5.85 -6.66
N ALA A 15 -9.46 -6.46 -5.49
CA ALA A 15 -9.78 -5.70 -4.27
C ALA A 15 -8.51 -5.12 -3.64
N ASP A 16 -7.41 -5.87 -3.76
CA ASP A 16 -6.13 -5.57 -3.14
C ASP A 16 -5.52 -4.27 -3.70
N GLU A 17 -5.52 -4.12 -5.03
CA GLU A 17 -5.00 -2.92 -5.68
C GLU A 17 -5.93 -1.72 -5.49
N LEU A 18 -7.25 -1.94 -5.53
CA LEU A 18 -8.23 -0.86 -5.39
C LEU A 18 -8.13 -0.22 -4.01
N LEU A 19 -8.19 -1.01 -2.94
CA LEU A 19 -8.16 -0.50 -1.57
C LEU A 19 -6.81 0.15 -1.23
N SER A 20 -5.71 -0.42 -1.73
CA SER A 20 -4.39 0.23 -1.70
C SER A 20 -4.42 1.61 -2.38
N SER A 21 -5.03 1.69 -3.57
CA SER A 21 -5.13 2.94 -4.33
C SER A 21 -5.98 4.00 -3.61
N VAL A 22 -7.05 3.63 -2.92
CA VAL A 22 -7.88 4.56 -2.13
C VAL A 22 -7.05 5.25 -1.04
N ILE A 23 -6.24 4.49 -0.30
CA ILE A 23 -5.35 5.04 0.73
C ILE A 23 -4.32 5.97 0.10
N LEU A 24 -3.59 5.46 -0.90
CA LEU A 24 -2.46 6.17 -1.47
C LEU A 24 -2.86 7.44 -2.23
N THR A 25 -3.98 7.42 -2.96
CA THR A 25 -4.47 8.61 -3.67
C THR A 25 -5.02 9.67 -2.73
N ARG A 26 -5.49 9.31 -1.53
CA ARG A 26 -5.85 10.29 -0.49
C ARG A 26 -4.60 10.98 0.08
N LEU A 27 -3.53 10.23 0.30
CA LEU A 27 -2.27 10.76 0.86
C LEU A 27 -1.43 11.52 -0.16
N PHE A 28 -1.49 11.10 -1.43
CA PHE A 28 -0.71 11.65 -2.53
C PHE A 28 -1.65 12.06 -3.68
N PRO A 29 -2.49 13.09 -3.48
CA PRO A 29 -3.55 13.45 -4.44
C PRO A 29 -3.02 13.93 -5.80
N ASP A 30 -1.79 14.43 -5.85
CA ASP A 30 -1.14 14.89 -7.09
C ASP A 30 -0.34 13.79 -7.79
N ALA A 31 -0.23 12.59 -7.20
CA ALA A 31 0.51 11.48 -7.79
C ALA A 31 -0.28 10.82 -8.93
N ALA A 32 0.41 10.51 -10.03
CA ALA A 32 -0.18 9.80 -11.15
C ALA A 32 -0.34 8.31 -10.82
N LEU A 33 -1.55 7.77 -11.01
CA LEU A 33 -1.80 6.33 -10.94
C LEU A 33 -1.38 5.66 -12.26
N ILE A 34 -0.40 4.78 -12.18
CA ILE A 34 0.16 4.03 -13.31
C ILE A 34 -0.15 2.55 -13.13
N ARG A 35 -0.87 1.95 -14.08
CA ARG A 35 -1.15 0.51 -14.13
C ARG A 35 -0.24 -0.14 -15.16
N SER A 36 0.81 -0.85 -14.72
CA SER A 36 1.81 -1.45 -15.61
C SER A 36 2.48 -2.69 -14.98
N ARG A 37 3.12 -3.50 -15.83
CA ARG A 37 4.07 -4.55 -15.43
C ARG A 37 5.45 -4.35 -16.09
N GLU A 38 5.65 -3.23 -16.78
CA GLU A 38 6.91 -2.94 -17.44
C GLU A 38 8.00 -2.66 -16.40
N ALA A 39 9.19 -3.20 -16.63
CA ALA A 39 10.34 -3.06 -15.73
C ALA A 39 10.62 -1.60 -15.36
N ALA A 40 10.47 -0.66 -16.29
CA ALA A 40 10.69 0.77 -16.03
C ALA A 40 9.77 1.36 -14.95
N TRP A 41 8.56 0.82 -14.82
CA TRP A 41 7.58 1.26 -13.83
C TRP A 41 7.76 0.54 -12.50
N ILE A 42 7.98 -0.77 -12.54
CA ILE A 42 8.06 -1.62 -11.34
C ILE A 42 9.46 -1.70 -10.72
N THR A 43 10.45 -1.03 -11.32
CA THR A 43 11.76 -0.81 -10.70
C THR A 43 11.68 0.39 -9.74
N PRO A 44 12.21 0.27 -8.50
CA PRO A 44 12.24 1.36 -7.53
C PRO A 44 12.86 2.62 -8.09
N GLY A 45 12.34 3.76 -7.65
CA GLY A 45 12.84 5.07 -8.06
C GLY A 45 12.26 6.15 -7.16
N ALA A 46 12.93 7.31 -7.14
CA ALA A 46 12.51 8.41 -6.29
C ALA A 46 11.05 8.81 -6.56
N GLY A 47 10.25 8.91 -5.50
CA GLY A 47 8.86 9.35 -5.57
C GLY A 47 7.87 8.32 -6.16
N LYS A 48 8.24 7.05 -6.26
CA LYS A 48 7.32 5.97 -6.64
C LYS A 48 6.89 5.17 -5.41
N VAL A 49 5.61 4.85 -5.33
CA VAL A 49 5.09 3.78 -4.48
C VAL A 49 4.63 2.66 -5.40
N ILE A 50 5.17 1.46 -5.22
CA ILE A 50 4.89 0.30 -6.07
C ILE A 50 4.13 -0.72 -5.22
N TYR A 51 2.99 -1.23 -5.70
CA TYR A 51 2.13 -2.13 -4.92
C TYR A 51 1.38 -3.12 -5.79
N ASP A 52 1.15 -4.32 -5.28
CA ASP A 52 0.49 -5.44 -5.97
C ASP A 52 1.17 -5.86 -7.30
N VAL A 53 2.46 -5.54 -7.44
CA VAL A 53 3.29 -5.88 -8.60
C VAL A 53 4.79 -5.83 -8.27
N GLY A 54 5.60 -6.70 -8.90
CA GLY A 54 7.06 -6.67 -8.83
C GLY A 54 7.71 -7.79 -8.00
N SER A 55 6.91 -8.53 -7.24
CA SER A 55 7.27 -9.66 -6.37
C SER A 55 8.37 -9.32 -5.36
N VAL A 56 8.29 -8.13 -4.77
CA VAL A 56 9.20 -7.64 -3.73
C VAL A 56 8.41 -6.87 -2.69
N TYR A 57 8.75 -7.07 -1.41
CA TYR A 57 8.36 -6.18 -0.32
C TYR A 57 9.61 -5.53 0.26
N ASP A 58 9.69 -4.22 0.17
CA ASP A 58 10.77 -3.38 0.69
C ASP A 58 10.19 -2.00 1.01
N ALA A 59 9.88 -1.77 2.29
CA ALA A 59 9.25 -0.53 2.74
C ALA A 59 10.17 0.69 2.57
N ASP A 60 11.50 0.51 2.70
CA ASP A 60 12.48 1.58 2.50
C ASP A 60 12.54 2.02 1.03
N ALA A 61 12.35 1.07 0.11
CA ALA A 61 12.22 1.31 -1.32
C ALA A 61 10.79 1.62 -1.80
N LEU A 62 9.81 1.71 -0.87
CA LEU A 62 8.39 1.93 -1.14
C LEU A 62 7.75 0.90 -2.09
N ILE A 63 8.11 -0.38 -1.89
CA ILE A 63 7.56 -1.51 -2.62
C ILE A 63 6.72 -2.37 -1.68
N PHE A 64 5.46 -2.56 -2.00
CA PHE A 64 4.45 -3.23 -1.20
C PHE A 64 3.75 -4.30 -2.04
N ASP A 65 4.53 -5.26 -2.56
CA ASP A 65 4.00 -6.47 -3.18
C ASP A 65 4.11 -7.67 -2.23
N HIS A 66 3.25 -8.66 -2.44
CA HIS A 66 3.13 -9.85 -1.61
C HIS A 66 3.33 -11.17 -2.39
N HIS A 67 3.51 -11.12 -3.71
CA HIS A 67 3.63 -12.29 -4.59
C HIS A 67 4.93 -13.11 -4.46
N GLN A 68 5.93 -12.58 -3.73
CA GLN A 68 7.18 -13.28 -3.43
C GLN A 68 6.97 -14.55 -2.60
N ARG A 69 7.93 -15.48 -2.69
CA ARG A 69 7.99 -16.68 -1.87
C ARG A 69 9.30 -16.71 -1.06
N PRO A 70 9.25 -16.80 0.28
CA PRO A 70 8.05 -16.77 1.11
C PRO A 70 7.33 -15.41 1.06
N ASN A 71 6.01 -15.43 1.26
CA ASN A 71 5.18 -14.22 1.36
C ASN A 71 5.55 -13.43 2.64
N PRO A 72 5.32 -12.10 2.66
CA PRO A 72 5.47 -11.33 3.87
C PRO A 72 4.38 -11.71 4.85
N LEU A 73 4.75 -11.94 6.11
CA LEU A 73 3.85 -12.39 7.16
C LEU A 73 3.69 -11.31 8.24
N ARG A 74 2.49 -11.23 8.79
CA ARG A 74 2.18 -10.53 10.04
C ARG A 74 2.90 -11.19 11.21
N GLY A 75 2.97 -10.51 12.36
CA GLY A 75 3.59 -11.04 13.58
C GLY A 75 2.96 -12.33 14.10
N ASP A 76 1.70 -12.60 13.74
CA ASP A 76 0.96 -13.82 14.06
C ASP A 76 1.05 -14.92 12.98
N GLY A 77 1.83 -14.69 11.91
CA GLY A 77 2.05 -15.64 10.83
C GLY A 77 1.01 -15.61 9.70
N ARG A 78 -0.04 -14.77 9.78
CA ARG A 78 -0.96 -14.57 8.65
C ARG A 78 -0.24 -13.86 7.49
N PRO A 79 -0.45 -14.25 6.23
CA PRO A 79 0.16 -13.56 5.09
C PRO A 79 -0.45 -12.17 4.91
N TYR A 80 0.38 -11.21 4.51
CA TYR A 80 -0.10 -9.92 4.04
C TYR A 80 -0.60 -10.01 2.59
N SER A 81 -1.63 -9.21 2.28
CA SER A 81 -1.90 -8.72 0.93
C SER A 81 -1.18 -7.38 0.72
N SER A 82 -1.19 -6.84 -0.50
CA SER A 82 -0.65 -5.50 -0.78
C SER A 82 -1.40 -4.42 -0.01
N PHE A 83 -2.73 -4.51 0.06
CA PHE A 83 -3.57 -3.65 0.89
C PHE A 83 -3.20 -3.75 2.38
N GLY A 84 -2.93 -4.96 2.88
CA GLY A 84 -2.45 -5.14 4.25
C GLY A 84 -1.11 -4.47 4.51
N LEU A 85 -0.17 -4.56 3.57
CA LEU A 85 1.11 -3.84 3.67
C LEU A 85 0.90 -2.32 3.64
N ILE A 86 0.06 -1.82 2.72
CA ILE A 86 -0.25 -0.40 2.64
C ILE A 86 -0.95 0.10 3.91
N TRP A 87 -1.90 -0.65 4.46
CA TRP A 87 -2.56 -0.30 5.72
C TRP A 87 -1.57 -0.26 6.89
N HIS A 88 -0.66 -1.24 6.96
CA HIS A 88 0.36 -1.30 7.98
C HIS A 88 1.29 -0.07 7.98
N HIS A 89 1.67 0.43 6.80
CA HIS A 89 2.61 1.56 6.69
C HIS A 89 1.96 2.94 6.58
N PHE A 90 0.77 3.04 5.99
CA PHE A 90 0.12 4.31 5.67
C PHE A 90 -1.24 4.50 6.35
N GLY A 91 -1.78 3.49 7.03
CA GLY A 91 -3.12 3.53 7.61
C GLY A 91 -3.31 4.66 8.62
N HIS A 92 -2.34 4.88 9.52
CA HIS A 92 -2.41 5.99 10.47
C HIS A 92 -2.42 7.36 9.78
N GLU A 93 -1.56 7.59 8.79
CA GLU A 93 -1.56 8.84 8.03
C GLU A 93 -2.87 9.02 7.26
N TYR A 94 -3.42 7.95 6.70
CA TYR A 94 -4.71 7.98 6.01
C TYR A 94 -5.85 8.40 6.96
N LEU A 95 -5.88 7.85 8.18
CA LEU A 95 -6.85 8.25 9.20
C LEU A 95 -6.66 9.72 9.62
N ARG A 96 -5.43 10.20 9.76
CA ARG A 96 -5.15 11.64 9.99
C ARG A 96 -5.66 12.49 8.83
N ALA A 97 -5.45 12.06 7.58
CA ALA A 97 -5.94 12.76 6.39
C ALA A 97 -7.48 12.77 6.28
N LEU A 98 -8.16 11.84 6.95
CA LEU A 98 -9.61 11.83 7.15
C LEU A 98 -10.08 12.67 8.35
N ALA A 99 -9.17 13.36 9.04
CA ALA A 99 -9.44 14.14 10.24
C ALA A 99 -10.04 13.32 11.39
N VAL A 100 -9.67 12.04 11.49
CA VAL A 100 -9.96 11.23 12.68
C VAL A 100 -9.23 11.84 13.88
N PRO A 101 -9.88 12.00 15.05
CA PRO A 101 -9.21 12.52 16.24
C PRO A 101 -8.01 11.66 16.62
N GLU A 102 -6.86 12.28 16.92
CA GLU A 102 -5.59 11.57 17.18
C GLU A 102 -5.71 10.49 18.27
N ALA A 103 -6.54 10.74 19.29
CA ALA A 103 -6.79 9.79 20.37
C ALA A 103 -7.49 8.50 19.92
N ASP A 104 -8.20 8.52 18.79
CA ASP A 104 -8.98 7.39 18.28
C ASP A 104 -8.23 6.60 17.19
N ILE A 105 -7.16 7.17 16.62
CA ILE A 105 -6.49 6.60 15.44
C ILE A 105 -5.97 5.20 15.68
N GLU A 106 -5.26 4.96 16.79
CA GLU A 106 -4.68 3.65 17.07
C GLU A 106 -5.78 2.59 17.21
N THR A 107 -6.82 2.91 17.97
CA THR A 107 -7.94 1.99 18.20
C THR A 107 -8.66 1.69 16.88
N ILE A 108 -8.90 2.68 16.03
CA ILE A 108 -9.54 2.46 14.73
C ILE A 108 -8.63 1.67 13.80
N HIS A 109 -7.32 1.97 13.78
CA HIS A 109 -6.34 1.28 12.94
C HIS A 109 -6.30 -0.21 13.24
N ASP A 110 -6.15 -0.56 14.51
CA ASP A 110 -6.09 -1.94 14.99
C ASP A 110 -7.39 -2.71 14.74
N ASN A 111 -8.54 -2.11 15.06
CA ASN A 111 -9.83 -2.79 14.89
C ASN A 111 -10.12 -3.04 13.40
N PHE A 112 -9.79 -2.08 12.53
CA PHE A 112 -9.97 -2.26 11.09
C PHE A 112 -9.00 -3.31 10.54
N ASP A 113 -7.74 -3.30 10.98
CA ASP A 113 -6.74 -4.31 10.58
C ASP A 113 -7.20 -5.72 10.95
N GLN A 114 -7.77 -5.91 12.15
CA GLN A 114 -8.18 -7.23 12.60
C GLN A 114 -9.48 -7.74 11.97
N SER A 115 -10.41 -6.83 11.65
CA SER A 115 -11.77 -7.20 11.21
C SER A 115 -11.97 -7.19 9.70
N PHE A 116 -11.16 -6.44 8.96
CA PHE A 116 -11.36 -6.22 7.52
C PHE A 116 -10.10 -6.47 6.66
N VAL A 117 -8.90 -6.16 7.16
CA VAL A 117 -7.64 -6.19 6.39
C VAL A 117 -6.94 -7.56 6.44
#